data_AF-A0A7C4YK22-F1
#
_entry.id   AF-A0A7C4YK22-F1
#
_cell.length_a   1.000
_cell.length_b   1.000
_cell.length_c   1.000
_cell.angle_alpha   90.00
_cell.angle_beta   90.00
_cell.angle_gamma   90.00
#
_symmetry.space_group_name_H-M   'P 1'
#
loop_
_entity.id
_entity.type
_entity.pdbx_description
1 polymer ?
#
loop_
_entity_poly.entity_id
_entity_poly.type
_entity_poly.pdbx_seq_one_letter_code
_entity_poly.pdbx_strand_id
1 'polypeptide(L)' 'VHANGQIYTYEIRTNKVVNPNDSSVFKHEERAWMTLVTCKEYDEKTDTYRKRVVVRAVLVKVEEDK' A
#
# COMPACT_ATOMS: atom_id res chain seq x y z
N VAL A 1 -0.44 4.89 -11.27
CA VAL A 1 -1.76 4.22 -11.40
C VAL A 1 -2.45 4.83 -12.61
N HIS A 2 -2.95 4.01 -13.53
CA HIS A 2 -3.68 4.48 -14.71
C HIS A 2 -5.17 4.20 -14.50
N ALA A 3 -6.00 5.24 -14.48
CA ALA A 3 -7.44 5.10 -14.30
C ALA A 3 -8.16 6.32 -14.87
N ASN A 4 -9.33 6.10 -15.49
CA ASN A 4 -10.21 7.15 -15.99
C ASN A 4 -9.51 8.16 -16.94
N GLY A 5 -8.60 7.68 -17.79
CA GLY A 5 -7.82 8.53 -18.72
C GLY A 5 -6.77 9.40 -18.03
N GLN A 6 -6.40 9.09 -16.79
CA GLN A 6 -5.41 9.82 -16.00
C GLN A 6 -4.31 8.89 -15.48
N ILE A 7 -3.09 9.43 -15.38
CA ILE A 7 -1.94 8.82 -14.71
C ILE A 7 -1.74 9.52 -13.37
N TYR A 8 -1.84 8.74 -12.29
CA TYR A 8 -1.58 9.17 -10.92
C TYR A 8 -0.19 8.67 -10.48
N THR A 9 0.74 9.60 -10.28
CA THR A 9 2.12 9.32 -9.85
C THR A 9 2.24 9.49 -8.34
N TYR A 10 2.68 8.43 -7.66
CA TYR A 10 2.83 8.39 -6.21
C TYR A 10 4.30 8.23 -5.82
N GLU A 11 4.73 8.89 -4.76
CA GLU A 11 6.08 8.79 -4.21
C GLU A 11 6.06 7.96 -2.92
N ILE A 12 6.89 6.92 -2.85
CA ILE A 12 7.00 6.03 -1.69
C ILE A 12 7.54 6.82 -0.50
N ARG A 13 6.83 6.74 0.63
CA ARG A 13 7.27 7.34 1.91
C ARG A 13 7.70 6.29 2.92
N THR A 14 7.06 5.12 2.93
CA THR A 14 7.40 4.05 3.87
C THR A 14 7.22 2.68 3.23
N ASN A 15 8.09 1.74 3.61
CA ASN A 15 7.95 0.31 3.35
C ASN A 15 8.22 -0.44 4.66
N LYS A 16 7.21 -1.11 5.22
CA LYS A 16 7.31 -1.77 6.53
C LYS A 16 6.75 -3.18 6.49
N VAL A 17 7.29 -4.03 7.36
CA VAL A 17 6.72 -5.35 7.67
C VAL A 17 5.94 -5.25 8.98
N VAL A 18 4.67 -5.63 8.95
CA VAL A 18 3.76 -5.54 10.11
C VAL A 18 3.08 -6.88 10.39
N ASN A 19 2.41 -6.98 11.54
CA ASN A 19 1.58 -8.13 11.86
C ASN A 19 0.29 -8.14 11.01
N PRO A 20 -0.35 -9.30 10.78
CA PRO A 20 -1.51 -9.42 9.90
C PRO A 20 -2.70 -8.55 10.31
N ASN A 21 -2.84 -8.28 11.62
CA ASN A 21 -3.97 -7.57 12.21
C ASN A 21 -3.63 -6.11 12.59
N ASP A 22 -2.51 -5.57 12.12
CA ASP A 22 -2.13 -4.19 12.40
C ASP A 22 -2.99 -3.21 11.57
N SER A 23 -4.02 -2.65 12.20
CA SER A 23 -4.94 -1.69 11.56
C SER A 23 -4.35 -0.29 11.41
N SER A 24 -3.22 0.02 12.06
CA SER A 24 -2.61 1.35 12.01
C SER A 24 -2.17 1.75 10.59
N VAL A 25 -2.07 0.78 9.69
CA VAL A 25 -1.75 0.95 8.27
C VAL A 25 -2.83 1.74 7.50
N PHE A 26 -4.07 1.71 7.99
CA PHE A 26 -5.23 2.41 7.41
C PHE A 26 -5.64 3.68 8.18
N LYS A 27 -4.71 4.26 8.95
CA LYS A 27 -4.96 5.53 9.63
C LYS A 27 -5.38 6.61 8.63
N HIS A 28 -6.24 7.53 9.10
CA HIS A 28 -6.65 8.69 8.33
C HIS A 28 -5.43 9.54 7.93
N GLU A 29 -5.49 10.09 6.72
CA GLU A 29 -4.48 10.98 6.16
C GLU A 29 -5.19 12.16 5.47
N GLU A 30 -4.65 13.37 5.63
CA GLU A 30 -5.20 14.58 5.01
C GLU A 30 -4.90 14.64 3.49
N ARG A 31 -3.81 14.02 3.05
CA ARG A 31 -3.40 13.96 1.63
C ARG A 31 -3.94 12.69 0.98
N ALA A 32 -3.92 12.67 -0.36
CA ALA A 32 -4.19 11.44 -1.10
C ALA A 32 -3.02 10.44 -0.93
N TRP A 33 -3.25 9.39 -0.15
CA TRP A 33 -2.29 8.30 0.03
C TRP A 33 -2.77 7.01 -0.64
N MET A 34 -1.83 6.28 -1.18
CA MET A 34 -2.00 4.90 -1.63
C MET A 34 -1.26 3.98 -0.66
N THR A 35 -1.95 2.95 -0.16
CA THR A 35 -1.37 1.91 0.70
C THR A 35 -1.47 0.58 -0.02
N LEU A 36 -0.33 0.01 -0.42
CA LEU A 36 -0.23 -1.31 -1.01
C LEU A 36 0.08 -2.31 0.10
N VAL A 37 -0.73 -3.37 0.20
CA VAL A 37 -0.59 -4.40 1.22
C VAL A 37 -0.47 -5.75 0.54
N THR A 38 0.53 -6.54 0.93
CA THR A 38 0.66 -7.92 0.48
C THR A 38 1.06 -8.85 1.63
N CYS A 39 0.74 -10.13 1.46
CA CYS A 39 1.08 -11.19 2.39
C CYS A 39 2.58 -11.50 2.37
N LYS A 40 3.13 -11.84 3.54
CA LYS A 40 4.52 -12.28 3.70
C LYS A 40 4.58 -13.40 4.75
N GLU A 41 5.59 -14.26 4.64
CA GLU A 41 5.87 -15.35 5.58
C GLU A 41 4.70 -16.32 5.72
N TYR A 42 4.42 -17.05 4.64
CA TYR A 42 3.52 -18.19 4.68
C TYR A 42 4.01 -19.24 5.69
N ASP A 43 3.10 -19.81 6.45
CA ASP A 43 3.33 -20.86 7.43
C ASP A 43 2.41 -22.04 7.11
N GLU A 44 2.99 -23.10 6.56
CA GLU A 44 2.29 -24.32 6.15
C GLU A 44 1.59 -25.05 7.30
N LYS A 45 2.11 -24.93 8.53
CA LYS A 45 1.52 -25.64 9.68
C LYS A 45 0.16 -25.08 10.06
N THR A 46 -0.02 -23.78 9.83
CA THR A 46 -1.24 -23.05 10.17
C THR A 46 -2.05 -22.63 8.95
N ASP A 47 -1.51 -22.82 7.74
CA ASP A 47 -2.06 -22.32 6.47
C ASP A 47 -2.35 -20.81 6.53
N THR A 48 -1.41 -20.04 7.09
CA THR A 48 -1.55 -18.59 7.24
C THR A 48 -0.32 -17.82 6.81
N TYR A 49 -0.50 -16.52 6.53
CA TYR A 49 0.60 -15.59 6.33
C TYR A 49 0.83 -14.77 7.60
N ARG A 50 2.01 -14.93 8.22
CA ARG A 50 2.33 -14.36 9.54
C ARG A 50 2.66 -12.88 9.52
N LYS A 51 2.93 -12.29 8.35
CA LYS A 51 3.28 -10.88 8.20
C LYS A 51 2.59 -10.25 6.99
N ARG A 52 2.64 -8.91 6.92
CA ARG A 52 2.27 -8.13 5.75
C ARG A 52 3.40 -7.19 5.40
N VAL A 53 3.66 -7.01 4.10
CA VAL A 53 4.47 -5.88 3.61
C VAL A 53 3.50 -4.76 3.26
N VAL A 54 3.79 -3.57 3.78
CA VAL A 54 2.95 -2.39 3.62
C VAL A 54 3.80 -1.27 3.05
N VAL A 55 3.46 -0.86 1.84
CA VAL A 55 4.07 0.29 1.16
C VAL A 55 3.07 1.43 1.16
N ARG A 56 3.46 2.58 1.70
CA ARG A 56 2.63 3.79 1.69
C ARG A 56 3.29 4.83 0.81
N ALA A 57 2.52 5.38 -0.11
CA ALA A 57 2.97 6.38 -1.07
C ALA A 57 1.98 7.55 -1.13
N VAL A 58 2.49 8.77 -1.24
CA VAL A 58 1.67 9.98 -1.35
C VAL A 58 1.55 10.39 -2.81
N LEU A 59 0.38 10.83 -3.24
CA LEU A 59 0.18 11.36 -4.60
C LEU A 59 1.00 12.63 -4.78
N VAL A 60 1.80 12.71 -5.85
CA VAL A 60 2.63 13.88 -6.16
C VAL A 60 2.30 14.51 -7.50
N LYS A 61 1.66 13.78 -8.42
CA LYS A 61 1.29 14.31 -9.74
C LYS A 61 0.09 13.56 -10.33
N VAL A 62 -0.76 14.28 -11.05
CA VAL A 62 -1.83 13.74 -11.90
C VAL A 62 -1.65 14.34 -13.30
N GLU A 63 -1.71 13.51 -14.33
CA GLU A 63 -1.58 13.92 -15.74
C GLU A 63 -2.53 13.10 -16.64
N GLU A 64 -2.79 13.57 -17.86
CA GLU A 64 -3.58 12.82 -18.84
C GLU A 64 -2.82 11.59 -19.35
N ASP A 65 -3.55 10.48 -19.52
CA ASP A 65 -3.03 9.24 -20.10
C ASP A 65 -3.11 9.34 -21.64
N LYS A 66 -2.02 9.77 -22.26
CA LYS A 66 -1.92 10.10 -23.69
C LYS A 66 -1.67 8.87 -24.57
#